data_AF-A0A0F2Q6P2-F1
#
_entry.id   AF-A0A0F2Q6P2-F1
#
_cell.length_a   1.000
_cell.length_b   1.000
_cell.length_c   1.000
_cell.angle_alpha   90.00
_cell.angle_beta   90.00
_cell.angle_gamma   90.00
#
_symmetry.space_group_name_H-M   'P 1'
#
loop_
_entity.id
_entity.type
_entity.pdbx_description
1 polymer ?
#
loop_
_entity_poly.entity_id
_entity_poly.type
_entity_poly.pdbx_seq_one_letter_code
_entity_poly.pdbx_strand_id
1 'polypeptide(L)' 'MYGGKKHYYASLVENKRVDGKVRQTVKANLGPVTEEQIPYLKAAYSKNKPRLVYNENE' A
#
# COMPACT_ATOMS: atom_id res chain seq x y z
N MET A 1 -20.56 4.61 1.38
CA MET A 1 -20.22 5.93 1.94
C MET A 1 -20.97 6.07 3.25
N TYR A 2 -20.30 6.09 4.40
CA TYR A 2 -20.91 6.50 5.67
C TYR A 2 -20.57 7.97 5.89
N GLY A 3 -21.57 8.85 6.01
CA GLY A 3 -21.36 10.27 6.33
C GLY A 3 -20.73 11.16 5.23
N GLY A 4 -20.81 10.79 3.96
CA GLY A 4 -20.38 11.65 2.83
C GLY A 4 -18.86 11.81 2.65
N LYS A 5 -18.03 11.20 3.49
CA LYS A 5 -16.56 11.21 3.34
C LYS A 5 -16.08 9.91 2.68
N LYS A 6 -15.08 10.02 1.80
CA LYS A 6 -14.38 8.87 1.23
C LYS A 6 -13.46 8.28 2.30
N HIS A 7 -13.60 6.99 2.55
CA HIS A 7 -12.75 6.24 3.47
C HIS A 7 -11.95 5.23 2.65
N TYR A 8 -10.64 5.23 2.83
CA TYR A 8 -9.74 4.28 2.19
C TYR A 8 -9.19 3.33 3.26
N TYR A 9 -9.02 2.06 2.88
CA TYR A 9 -8.38 1.04 3.70
C TYR A 9 -7.27 0.40 2.87
N ALA A 10 -6.16 0.09 3.52
CA ALA A 10 -5.02 -0.55 2.89
C ALA A 10 -4.74 -1.92 3.52
N SER A 11 -4.40 -2.90 2.67
CA SER A 11 -3.95 -4.22 3.08
C SER A 11 -2.77 -4.63 2.19
N LEU A 12 -1.77 -5.27 2.79
CA LEU A 12 -0.66 -5.87 2.08
C LEU A 12 -1.07 -7.26 1.60
N VAL A 13 -1.00 -7.50 0.30
CA VAL A 13 -1.37 -8.77 -0.33
C VAL A 13 -0.17 -9.41 -1.00
N GLU A 14 0.05 -10.69 -0.72
CA GLU A 14 0.98 -11.54 -1.44
C GLU A 14 0.24 -12.23 -2.59
N ASN A 15 0.83 -12.20 -3.79
CA ASN A 15 0.32 -12.91 -4.95
C ASN A 15 1.28 -14.05 -5.33
N LYS A 16 0.79 -15.29 -5.28
CA LYS A 16 1.55 -16.49 -5.65
C LYS A 16 0.80 -17.30 -6.70
N ARG A 17 1.53 -17.87 -7.66
CA ARG A 17 0.99 -18.89 -8.56
C ARG A 17 1.12 -20.26 -7.90
N VAL A 18 -0.01 -20.94 -7.70
CA VAL A 18 -0.10 -22.31 -7.17
C VAL A 18 -0.97 -23.11 -8.13
N ASP A 19 -0.45 -24.21 -8.66
CA ASP A 19 -1.16 -25.08 -9.63
C ASP A 19 -1.73 -24.33 -10.84
N GLY A 20 -0.93 -23.40 -11.40
CA GLY A 20 -1.34 -22.57 -12.54
C GLY A 20 -2.35 -21.46 -12.20
N LYS A 21 -2.84 -21.37 -10.96
CA LYS A 21 -3.80 -20.35 -10.52
C LYS A 21 -3.14 -19.29 -9.64
N VAL A 22 -3.60 -18.05 -9.80
CA VAL A 22 -3.18 -16.90 -8.98
C VAL A 22 -3.92 -16.99 -7.64
N ARG A 23 -3.19 -17.21 -6.54
CA ARG A 23 -3.70 -17.12 -5.17
C ARG A 23 -3.20 -15.82 -4.53
N GLN A 24 -4.15 -15.03 -4.05
CA GLN A 24 -3.88 -13.81 -3.28
C GLN A 24 -4.12 -14.09 -1.80
N THR A 25 -3.18 -13.69 -0.95
CA THR A 25 -3.27 -13.86 0.51
C THR A 25 -2.94 -12.55 1.18
N VAL A 26 -3.84 -12.07 2.05
CA VAL A 26 -3.59 -10.89 2.87
C VAL A 26 -2.52 -11.24 3.91
N LYS A 27 -1.44 -10.46 3.92
CA LYS A 27 -0.33 -10.59 4.89
C LYS A 27 -0.50 -9.68 6.08
N ALA A 28 -1.03 -8.48 5.85
CA ALA A 28 -1.28 -7.50 6.89
C ALA A 28 -2.42 -6.57 6.49
N ASN A 29 -3.23 -6.16 7.47
CA ASN A 29 -4.17 -5.06 7.32
C ASN A 29 -3.52 -3.80 7.89
N LEU A 30 -3.31 -2.80 7.05
CA LEU A 30 -2.73 -1.52 7.44
C LEU A 30 -3.79 -0.56 8.00
N GLY A 31 -5.08 -0.89 7.82
CA GLY A 31 -6.19 -0.15 8.39
C GLY A 31 -6.59 1.06 7.54
N PRO A 32 -7.31 2.02 8.15
CA PRO A 32 -7.79 3.21 7.45
C PRO A 32 -6.62 4.14 7.08
N VAL A 33 -6.66 4.70 5.88
CA VAL A 33 -5.64 5.62 5.36
C VAL A 33 -6.29 6.85 4.74
N THR A 34 -5.57 7.97 4.76
CA THR A 34 -5.99 9.19 4.07
C THR A 34 -5.63 9.15 2.59
N GLU A 35 -6.30 9.96 1.78
CA GLU A 35 -6.03 10.05 0.33
C GLU A 35 -4.57 10.48 0.04
N GLU A 36 -4.03 11.37 0.89
CA GLU A 36 -2.64 11.85 0.83
C GLU A 36 -1.62 10.74 1.14
N GLN A 37 -1.97 9.74 1.94
CA GLN A 37 -1.08 8.62 2.28
C GLN A 37 -0.95 7.59 1.15
N ILE A 38 -1.93 7.53 0.24
CA ILE A 38 -1.99 6.50 -0.81
C ILE A 38 -0.76 6.52 -1.73
N PRO A 39 -0.28 7.68 -2.24
CA PRO A 39 0.93 7.73 -3.07
C PRO A 39 2.18 7.19 -2.35
N TYR A 40 2.35 7.51 -1.07
CA TYR A 40 3.49 7.04 -0.29
C TYR A 40 3.46 5.53 -0.07
N LEU A 41 2.29 4.97 0.22
CA LEU A 41 2.12 3.52 0.32
C LEU A 41 2.42 2.83 -1.01
N LYS A 42 1.92 3.37 -2.14
CA LYS A 42 2.25 2.86 -3.48
C LYS A 42 3.75 2.91 -3.76
N ALA A 43 4.41 4.00 -3.38
CA ALA A 43 5.85 4.17 -3.54
C ALA A 43 6.65 3.17 -2.69
N ALA A 44 6.26 2.96 -1.43
CA ALA A 44 6.95 2.07 -0.50
C ALA A 44 6.94 0.59 -0.94
N TYR A 45 5.87 0.16 -1.60
CA TYR A 45 5.69 -1.21 -2.12
C TYR A 45 5.90 -1.33 -3.64
N SER A 46 6.35 -0.27 -4.31
CA SER A 46 6.64 -0.34 -5.74
C SER A 46 7.86 -1.23 -6.01
N LYS A 47 7.94 -1.82 -7.20
CA LYS A 47 9.12 -2.59 -7.63
C LYS A 47 10.37 -1.69 -7.68
N ASN A 48 10.19 -0.44 -8.11
CA ASN A 48 11.23 0.58 -8.20
C ASN A 48 11.08 1.56 -7.03
N LYS A 49 11.46 1.12 -5.83
CA LYS A 49 11.30 1.92 -4.62
C LYS A 49 12.08 3.24 -4.74
N PRO A 50 11.43 4.40 -4.57
CA PRO A 50 12.16 5.65 -4.52
C PRO A 50 13.09 5.63 -3.31
N ARG A 51 14.29 6.18 -3.49
CA ARG A 51 15.24 6.35 -2.39
C ARG A 51 14.74 7.48 -1.50
N LEU A 52 14.75 7.24 -0.20
CA LEU A 52 14.59 8.31 0.78
C LEU A 52 15.83 9.20 0.67
N VAL A 53 15.62 10.44 0.21
CA VAL A 53 16.66 11.47 0.19
C VAL A 53 16.32 12.41 1.34
N TYR A 54 17.20 12.44 2.33
CA TYR A 54 17.16 13.43 3.40
C TYR A 54 18.10 14.56 2.99
N ASN A 55 17.67 15.81 3.14
CA ASN A 55 18.62 16.91 3.08
C ASN A 55 19.44 16.83 4.37
N GLU A 56 20.74 16.55 4.26
CA GLU A 56 21.65 16.45 5.42
C GLU A 56 21.95 17.82 6.08
N ASN A 57 21.31 18.90 5.60
CA ASN A 57 21.45 20.25 6.12
C ASN A 57 20.07 20.80 6.47
N GLU A 58 19.62 20.55 7.70
CA GLU A 58 18.61 21.35 8.41
C GLU A 58 19.23 21.84 9.71
#